data_AF-A0ABD3EJT2-F1
#
_entry.id   AF-A0ABD3EJT2-F1
#
_cell.length_a   1.000
_cell.length_b   1.000
_cell.length_c   1.000
_cell.angle_alpha   90.00
_cell.angle_beta   90.00
_cell.angle_gamma   90.00
#
_symmetry.space_group_name_H-M   'P 1'
#
loop_
_entity.id
_entity.type
_entity.pdbx_description
1 polymer ?
#
loop_
_entity_poly.entity_id
_entity_poly.type
_entity_poly.pdbx_seq_one_letter_code
_entity_poly.pdbx_strand_id
1 'polypeptide(L)'
;MAKLILHIKSSYLSRGIILCIAALIGAILIFFALCTYTKEPSISPLLPKSNIKEPVDQNTFYDDPKTRYTMDEPMTNWDEKRRKWLENNPNIASKNKNSVLVITGSQPWSCKNPKGDHMLLRFFKNKVDYCRIHGYEIFYNNAFFDPKMKSVWAKVPILRAAMLAHPEMDWIFWMDADAIFTDMEFKIPLERYKDHNLVVHGWPKMIYEDKSWVSVNTGAVLIRNCQWAMEFLDVWAEMGPRGPNYEEWGRILRSTLSDKTFPNSDEQSSLVYLLLKGEKKWRNKIYVENEYLLHGYWLDIVGNFDEITRKYEDMERRDVRLRRRHAEAVNEGYAAEKGRYVGEGWRRPFVTHFTGCQPCSGDNNPEYEGDSCWVGMERALNFADNQVLRNYGFVRPDVGNASHVRPLPFDYPGTG
;
A
#
# COMPACT_ATOMS: atom_id res chain seq x y z
N MET A 1 62.75 -19.81 75.19
CA MET A 1 63.13 -20.71 74.09
C MET A 1 62.17 -20.49 72.93
N ALA A 2 62.70 -20.22 71.75
CA ALA A 2 61.96 -19.80 70.55
C ALA A 2 61.17 -20.94 69.87
N LYS A 3 60.02 -20.60 69.27
CA LYS A 3 59.59 -21.17 67.98
C LYS A 3 58.57 -20.26 67.29
N LEU A 4 59.03 -19.73 66.16
CA LEU A 4 58.34 -19.01 65.10
C LEU A 4 57.37 -19.96 64.37
N ILE A 5 56.10 -19.58 64.13
CA ILE A 5 55.33 -20.06 62.96
C ILE A 5 54.48 -18.91 62.43
N LEU A 6 54.86 -18.46 61.22
CA LEU A 6 54.11 -17.61 60.33
C LEU A 6 52.74 -18.22 60.02
N HIS A 7 51.66 -17.53 60.34
CA HIS A 7 50.40 -17.62 59.59
C HIS A 7 49.65 -16.31 59.81
N ILE A 8 48.84 -15.89 58.85
CA ILE A 8 48.12 -14.59 58.79
C ILE A 8 48.92 -13.46 58.10
N LYS A 9 49.28 -13.68 56.83
CA LYS A 9 49.39 -12.60 55.82
C LYS A 9 49.03 -13.01 54.38
N SER A 10 48.64 -14.28 54.17
CA SER A 10 48.41 -14.85 52.84
C SER A 10 46.97 -14.64 52.29
N SER A 11 45.94 -14.60 53.14
CA SER A 11 44.54 -14.62 52.66
C SER A 11 43.99 -13.27 52.17
N TYR A 12 44.48 -12.15 52.72
CA TYR A 12 44.04 -10.81 52.29
C TYR A 12 44.73 -10.36 51.00
N LEU A 13 46.01 -10.71 50.83
CA LEU A 13 46.76 -10.40 49.62
C LEU A 13 46.21 -11.21 48.43
N SER A 14 45.84 -12.49 48.63
CA SER A 14 45.28 -13.31 47.55
C SER A 14 43.87 -12.84 47.14
N ARG A 15 43.01 -12.44 48.08
CA ARG A 15 41.68 -11.91 47.76
C ARG A 15 41.74 -10.56 47.04
N GLY A 16 42.65 -9.66 47.44
CA GLY A 16 42.87 -8.39 46.76
C GLY A 16 43.39 -8.58 45.33
N ILE A 17 44.32 -9.52 45.13
CA ILE A 17 44.84 -9.88 43.81
C ILE A 17 43.74 -10.49 42.93
N ILE A 18 42.91 -11.39 43.46
CA ILE A 18 41.80 -11.99 42.73
C ILE A 18 40.76 -10.94 42.31
N LEU A 19 40.43 -9.99 43.19
CA LEU A 19 39.52 -8.88 42.88
C LEU A 19 40.10 -7.94 41.81
N CYS A 20 41.39 -7.62 41.86
CA CYS A 20 42.05 -6.82 40.83
C CYS A 20 42.10 -7.55 39.49
N ILE A 21 42.38 -8.86 39.48
CA ILE A 21 42.38 -9.67 38.25
C ILE A 21 40.97 -9.76 37.66
N ALA A 22 39.95 -9.98 38.48
CA ALA A 22 38.55 -10.02 38.03
C ALA A 22 38.10 -8.67 37.47
N ALA A 23 38.47 -7.56 38.10
CA ALA A 23 38.19 -6.21 37.60
C ALA A 23 38.91 -5.92 36.28
N LEU A 24 40.16 -6.37 36.14
CA LEU A 24 40.93 -6.23 34.90
C LEU A 24 40.32 -7.06 33.76
N ILE A 25 39.93 -8.30 34.03
CA ILE A 25 39.23 -9.16 33.06
C ILE A 25 37.89 -8.54 32.68
N GLY A 26 37.12 -8.02 33.64
CA GLY A 26 35.87 -7.30 33.38
C GLY A 26 36.07 -6.07 32.50
N ALA A 27 37.09 -5.25 32.78
CA ALA A 27 37.44 -4.09 31.97
C ALA A 27 37.91 -4.48 30.55
N ILE A 28 38.69 -5.56 30.42
CA ILE A 28 39.11 -6.09 29.11
C ILE A 28 37.91 -6.62 28.33
N LEU A 29 36.97 -7.32 28.97
CA LEU A 29 35.76 -7.82 28.31
C LEU A 29 34.83 -6.68 27.89
N ILE A 30 34.70 -5.62 28.70
CA ILE A 30 33.95 -4.41 28.35
C ILE A 30 34.64 -3.67 27.20
N PHE A 31 35.97 -3.55 27.23
CA PHE A 31 36.75 -2.95 26.14
C PHE A 31 36.63 -3.76 24.84
N PHE A 32 36.70 -5.10 24.90
CA PHE A 32 36.47 -5.95 23.74
C PHE A 32 35.03 -5.85 23.24
N ALA A 33 34.03 -5.80 24.12
CA ALA A 33 32.63 -5.60 23.73
C ALA A 33 32.41 -4.24 23.05
N LEU A 34 33.02 -3.18 23.57
CA LEU A 34 33.00 -1.84 22.98
C LEU A 34 33.78 -1.79 21.65
N CYS A 35 34.94 -2.44 21.55
CA CYS A 35 35.70 -2.53 20.30
C CYS A 35 35.04 -3.42 19.25
N THR A 36 34.22 -4.41 19.63
CA THR A 36 33.37 -5.15 18.69
C THR A 36 32.16 -4.33 18.22
N TYR A 37 31.78 -3.29 18.97
CA TYR A 37 30.69 -2.38 18.63
C TYR A 37 31.13 -1.15 17.81
N THR A 38 32.43 -0.86 17.72
CA THR A 38 32.96 0.26 16.92
C THR A 38 33.37 -0.12 15.50
N LYS A 39 33.25 -1.39 15.11
CA LYS A 39 33.12 -1.69 13.68
C LYS A 39 31.68 -1.41 13.31
N GLU A 40 31.42 -0.21 12.81
CA GLU A 40 30.26 0.02 11.98
C GLU A 40 30.17 -1.16 11.01
N PRO A 41 29.04 -1.89 10.95
CA PRO A 41 28.85 -2.79 9.83
C PRO A 41 28.99 -1.90 8.61
N SER A 42 29.98 -2.19 7.77
CA SER A 42 29.98 -1.76 6.38
C SER A 42 28.73 -2.38 5.77
N ILE A 43 27.61 -1.68 5.92
CA ILE A 43 26.42 -1.91 5.13
C ILE A 43 26.86 -1.46 3.75
N SER A 44 27.42 -2.39 2.99
CA SER A 44 27.40 -2.28 1.55
C SER A 44 25.94 -2.05 1.18
N PRO A 45 25.57 -0.91 0.58
CA PRO A 45 24.19 -0.68 0.19
C PRO A 45 23.81 -1.81 -0.78
N LEU A 46 22.81 -2.59 -0.39
CA LEU A 46 22.15 -3.57 -1.24
C LEU A 46 21.61 -2.83 -2.47
N LEU A 47 22.39 -2.92 -3.55
CA LEU A 47 22.14 -2.54 -4.94
C LEU A 47 21.66 -1.09 -5.19
N PRO A 48 22.36 -0.34 -6.05
CA PRO A 48 22.03 1.05 -6.30
C PRO A 48 20.70 1.12 -7.07
N LYS A 49 19.75 1.95 -6.62
CA LYS A 49 19.12 2.86 -7.59
C LYS A 49 20.32 3.49 -8.27
N SER A 50 20.58 3.14 -9.53
CA SER A 50 21.68 3.70 -10.32
C SER A 50 21.85 5.15 -9.92
N ASN A 51 23.06 5.60 -9.58
CA ASN A 51 23.36 7.01 -9.28
C ASN A 51 22.97 7.85 -10.51
N ILE A 52 21.68 8.09 -10.70
CA ILE A 52 21.12 8.94 -11.72
C ILE A 52 21.30 10.32 -11.12
N LYS A 53 22.45 10.91 -11.43
CA LYS A 53 22.68 12.32 -11.14
C LYS A 53 21.84 13.08 -12.14
N GLU A 54 20.88 13.86 -11.67
CA GLU A 54 20.36 14.95 -12.50
C GLU A 54 21.57 15.80 -12.94
N PRO A 55 21.65 16.17 -14.23
CA PRO A 55 22.69 17.07 -14.69
C PRO A 55 22.59 18.38 -13.90
N VAL A 56 23.64 18.71 -13.13
CA VAL A 56 23.70 19.89 -12.26
C VAL A 56 23.49 21.21 -13.05
N ASP A 57 23.69 21.18 -14.37
CA ASP A 57 23.64 22.34 -15.25
C ASP A 57 22.29 22.53 -15.97
N GLN A 58 21.25 21.75 -15.65
CA GLN A 58 19.94 21.86 -16.30
C GLN A 58 18.87 22.39 -15.34
N ASN A 59 18.43 23.63 -15.57
CA ASN A 59 17.26 24.18 -14.88
C ASN A 59 16.01 23.38 -15.25
N THR A 60 15.35 22.83 -14.24
CA THR A 60 14.06 22.14 -14.32
C THR A 60 12.96 22.97 -13.67
N PHE A 61 11.74 22.44 -13.59
CA PHE A 61 10.67 23.10 -12.84
C PHE A 61 10.93 23.13 -11.33
N TYR A 62 11.87 22.32 -10.81
CA TYR A 62 12.27 22.36 -9.41
C TYR A 62 13.06 23.63 -9.04
N ASP A 63 13.68 24.27 -10.04
CA ASP A 63 14.43 25.52 -9.86
C ASP A 63 13.55 26.78 -9.94
N ASP A 64 12.27 26.62 -10.27
CA ASP A 64 11.31 27.72 -10.27
C ASP A 64 10.83 28.00 -8.84
N PRO A 65 11.14 29.17 -8.25
CA PRO A 65 10.70 29.53 -6.90
C PRO A 65 9.19 29.74 -6.79
N LYS A 66 8.41 29.61 -7.88
CA LYS A 66 6.94 29.57 -7.88
C LYS A 66 6.37 28.16 -7.89
N THR A 67 7.17 27.12 -8.12
CA THR A 67 6.70 25.73 -8.02
C THR A 67 6.35 25.42 -6.56
N ARG A 68 5.12 24.92 -6.34
CA ARG A 68 4.59 24.55 -5.03
C ARG A 68 4.02 23.14 -5.07
N TYR A 69 4.37 22.34 -4.07
CA TYR A 69 3.77 21.03 -3.83
C TYR A 69 2.41 21.13 -3.13
N THR A 70 2.17 22.25 -2.43
CA THR A 70 0.93 22.50 -1.70
C THR A 70 -0.23 22.84 -2.65
N MET A 71 -1.44 22.78 -2.09
CA MET A 71 -2.71 23.10 -2.77
C MET A 71 -3.04 24.62 -2.69
N ASP A 72 -2.07 25.48 -2.38
CA ASP A 72 -2.29 26.92 -2.20
C ASP A 72 -2.49 27.67 -3.53
N GLU A 73 -1.79 27.22 -4.57
CA GLU A 73 -1.86 27.80 -5.90
C GLU A 73 -2.05 26.67 -6.93
N PRO A 74 -2.90 26.85 -7.96
CA PRO A 74 -3.06 25.85 -9.02
C PRO A 74 -1.73 25.54 -9.74
N MET A 75 -1.46 24.26 -9.99
CA MET A 75 -0.32 23.88 -10.81
C MET A 75 -0.68 24.04 -12.29
N THR A 76 0.04 24.93 -12.99
CA THR A 76 -0.16 25.19 -14.41
C THR A 76 1.02 24.69 -15.25
N ASN A 77 0.73 24.35 -16.51
CA ASN A 77 1.69 23.83 -17.50
C ASN A 77 2.45 22.59 -17.03
N TRP A 78 1.82 21.74 -16.22
CA TRP A 78 2.41 20.52 -15.66
C TRP A 78 2.82 19.52 -16.74
N ASP A 79 1.99 19.29 -17.76
CA ASP A 79 2.33 18.36 -18.85
C ASP A 79 3.62 18.79 -19.56
N GLU A 80 3.77 20.10 -19.79
CA GLU A 80 4.97 20.68 -20.42
C GLU A 80 6.21 20.59 -19.52
N LYS A 81 6.05 20.88 -18.21
CA LYS A 81 7.11 20.74 -17.21
C LYS A 81 7.58 19.28 -17.10
N ARG A 82 6.63 18.35 -16.99
CA ARG A 82 6.87 16.91 -16.90
C ARG A 82 7.54 16.38 -18.17
N ARG A 83 7.04 16.76 -19.36
CA ARG A 83 7.62 16.38 -20.65
C ARG A 83 9.08 16.82 -20.77
N LYS A 84 9.38 18.09 -20.45
CA LYS A 84 10.76 18.61 -20.45
C LYS A 84 11.67 17.85 -19.49
N TRP A 85 11.17 17.56 -18.29
CA TRP A 85 11.93 16.78 -17.31
C TRP A 85 12.23 15.36 -17.84
N LEU A 86 11.25 14.68 -18.46
CA LEU A 86 11.43 13.35 -19.06
C LEU A 86 12.41 13.35 -20.23
N GLU A 87 12.37 14.36 -21.09
CA GLU A 87 13.30 14.54 -22.22
C GLU A 87 14.74 14.72 -21.75
N ASN A 88 14.92 15.42 -20.64
CA ASN A 88 16.22 15.59 -19.98
C ASN A 88 16.68 14.32 -19.22
N ASN A 89 15.77 13.37 -18.96
CA ASN A 89 16.03 12.14 -18.22
C ASN A 89 15.65 10.87 -19.01
N PRO A 90 16.22 10.64 -20.21
CA PRO A 90 15.79 9.57 -21.11
C PRO A 90 16.01 8.15 -20.55
N ASN A 91 17.03 7.97 -19.69
CA ASN A 91 17.30 6.69 -19.03
C ASN A 91 16.22 6.30 -18.01
N ILE A 92 15.54 7.29 -17.42
CA ILE A 92 14.40 7.07 -16.53
C ILE A 92 13.14 6.84 -17.39
N ALA A 93 12.88 7.73 -18.35
CA ALA A 93 11.69 7.66 -19.19
C ALA A 93 11.57 6.35 -19.97
N SER A 94 12.68 5.82 -20.50
CA SER A 94 12.69 4.59 -21.31
C SER A 94 12.36 3.31 -20.51
N LYS A 95 12.58 3.32 -19.19
CA LYS A 95 12.30 2.17 -18.32
C LYS A 95 10.87 2.14 -17.78
N ASN A 96 10.16 3.26 -17.85
CA ASN A 96 8.98 3.52 -17.01
C ASN A 96 7.68 3.71 -17.80
N LYS A 97 7.53 3.14 -19.01
CA LYS A 97 6.22 3.18 -19.70
C LYS A 97 5.17 2.46 -18.86
N ASN A 98 4.05 3.13 -18.60
CA ASN A 98 2.96 2.65 -17.74
C ASN A 98 3.44 2.33 -16.30
N SER A 99 4.40 3.11 -15.79
CA SER A 99 4.87 3.04 -14.41
C SER A 99 3.78 3.42 -13.41
N VAL A 100 3.78 2.75 -12.26
CA VAL A 100 2.80 2.95 -11.18
C VAL A 100 3.52 3.20 -9.88
N LEU A 101 3.15 4.29 -9.20
CA LEU A 101 3.47 4.53 -7.80
C LEU A 101 2.23 4.24 -6.95
N VAL A 102 2.30 3.17 -6.14
CA VAL A 102 1.26 2.86 -5.15
C VAL A 102 1.46 3.72 -3.92
N ILE A 103 0.41 4.41 -3.48
CA ILE A 103 0.42 5.24 -2.28
C ILE A 103 -0.60 4.72 -1.29
N THR A 104 -0.15 4.52 -0.06
CA THR A 104 -1.00 4.21 1.08
C THR A 104 -0.57 5.08 2.25
N GLY A 105 -1.38 5.19 3.30
CA GLY A 105 -0.96 5.88 4.50
C GLY A 105 -1.87 5.66 5.70
N SER A 106 -1.38 6.09 6.86
CA SER A 106 -2.14 6.10 8.11
C SER A 106 -1.87 7.40 8.86
N GLN A 107 -2.60 7.61 9.96
CA GLN A 107 -2.32 8.71 10.88
C GLN A 107 -0.89 8.60 11.50
N PRO A 108 -0.27 9.74 11.90
CA PRO A 108 1.09 9.76 12.45
C PRO A 108 1.23 9.14 13.85
N TRP A 109 0.14 9.07 14.61
CA TRP A 109 0.14 8.56 15.98
C TRP A 109 -0.30 7.08 16.02
N SER A 110 0.04 6.41 17.11
CA SER A 110 -0.39 5.03 17.37
C SER A 110 -1.90 4.88 17.33
N CYS A 111 -2.36 3.72 16.88
CA CYS A 111 -3.78 3.40 16.87
C CYS A 111 -4.38 3.41 18.29
N LYS A 112 -5.65 3.83 18.39
CA LYS A 112 -6.40 3.74 19.64
C LYS A 112 -6.65 2.29 20.01
N ASN A 113 -6.98 1.46 19.01
CA ASN A 113 -7.09 0.02 19.18
C ASN A 113 -5.68 -0.59 19.26
N PRO A 114 -5.32 -1.31 20.34
CA PRO A 114 -4.00 -1.92 20.49
C PRO A 114 -3.60 -2.90 19.39
N LYS A 115 -4.57 -3.49 18.68
CA LYS A 115 -4.33 -4.39 17.53
C LYS A 115 -4.18 -3.63 16.20
N GLY A 116 -4.53 -2.35 16.18
CA GLY A 116 -4.60 -1.54 14.97
C GLY A 116 -3.26 -1.38 14.26
N ASP A 117 -2.20 -1.01 14.99
CA ASP A 117 -0.86 -0.83 14.41
C ASP A 117 -0.29 -2.15 13.86
N HIS A 118 -0.59 -3.28 14.51
CA HIS A 118 -0.22 -4.60 13.98
C HIS A 118 -0.91 -4.89 12.64
N MET A 119 -2.20 -4.53 12.53
CA MET A 119 -2.92 -4.68 11.26
C MET A 119 -2.39 -3.74 10.18
N LEU A 120 -2.09 -2.48 10.50
CA LEU A 120 -1.47 -1.53 9.58
C LEU A 120 -0.14 -2.07 9.01
N LEU A 121 0.70 -2.68 9.86
CA LEU A 121 1.92 -3.34 9.42
C LEU A 121 1.63 -4.47 8.43
N ARG A 122 0.65 -5.32 8.72
CA ARG A 122 0.30 -6.44 7.83
C ARG A 122 -0.29 -5.96 6.50
N PHE A 123 -1.13 -4.93 6.50
CA PHE A 123 -1.63 -4.32 5.27
C PHE A 123 -0.50 -3.71 4.45
N PHE A 124 0.45 -3.04 5.09
CA PHE A 124 1.60 -2.50 4.38
C PHE A 124 2.47 -3.60 3.77
N LYS A 125 2.77 -4.68 4.52
CA LYS A 125 3.47 -5.85 3.97
C LYS A 125 2.76 -6.39 2.73
N ASN A 126 1.44 -6.56 2.75
CA ASN A 126 0.67 -7.02 1.60
C ASN A 126 0.90 -6.14 0.36
N LYS A 127 0.83 -4.80 0.54
CA LYS A 127 1.09 -3.85 -0.54
C LYS A 127 2.54 -3.90 -1.03
N VAL A 128 3.52 -4.05 -0.14
CA VAL A 128 4.94 -4.23 -0.48
C VAL A 128 5.15 -5.50 -1.31
N ASP A 129 4.52 -6.61 -0.93
CA ASP A 129 4.61 -7.88 -1.66
C ASP A 129 4.04 -7.73 -3.08
N TYR A 130 2.84 -7.14 -3.22
CA TYR A 130 2.25 -6.89 -4.52
C TYR A 130 3.12 -5.96 -5.38
N CYS A 131 3.61 -4.85 -4.83
CA CYS A 131 4.45 -3.92 -5.57
C CYS A 131 5.77 -4.55 -6.03
N ARG A 132 6.40 -5.39 -5.18
CA ARG A 132 7.61 -6.15 -5.54
C ARG A 132 7.36 -7.08 -6.73
N ILE A 133 6.23 -7.82 -6.71
CA ILE A 133 5.88 -8.79 -7.76
C ILE A 133 5.67 -8.11 -9.12
N HIS A 134 5.01 -6.94 -9.13
CA HIS A 134 4.62 -6.23 -10.35
C HIS A 134 5.60 -5.13 -10.78
N GLY A 135 6.70 -4.94 -10.03
CA GLY A 135 7.69 -3.89 -10.29
C GLY A 135 7.15 -2.47 -10.08
N TYR A 136 6.17 -2.29 -9.21
CA TYR A 136 5.63 -0.98 -8.85
C TYR A 136 6.44 -0.35 -7.71
N GLU A 137 6.50 0.97 -7.70
CA GLU A 137 7.03 1.71 -6.54
C GLU A 137 5.93 1.86 -5.48
N ILE A 138 6.35 2.02 -4.22
CA ILE A 138 5.42 2.21 -3.10
C ILE A 138 5.88 3.36 -2.21
N PHE A 139 4.92 4.21 -1.82
CA PHE A 139 5.12 5.29 -0.85
C PHE A 139 4.11 5.13 0.29
N TYR A 140 4.62 5.10 1.52
CA TYR A 140 3.79 5.09 2.73
C TYR A 140 3.83 6.47 3.37
N ASN A 141 2.70 7.16 3.38
CA ASN A 141 2.59 8.44 4.06
C ASN A 141 2.09 8.27 5.50
N ASN A 142 2.72 8.96 6.44
CA ASN A 142 2.25 9.07 7.82
C ASN A 142 2.17 10.52 8.30
N ALA A 143 2.16 11.51 7.40
CA ALA A 143 2.14 12.94 7.74
C ALA A 143 0.98 13.68 7.06
N PHE A 144 0.54 14.81 7.63
CA PHE A 144 -0.44 15.68 6.97
C PHE A 144 0.27 16.74 6.13
N PHE A 145 0.10 16.69 4.81
CA PHE A 145 0.65 17.70 3.89
C PHE A 145 -0.16 19.00 3.87
N ASP A 146 -1.40 18.96 4.38
CA ASP A 146 -2.24 20.12 4.60
C ASP A 146 -2.92 20.01 5.98
N PRO A 147 -2.72 20.97 6.90
CA PRO A 147 -3.31 20.93 8.24
C PRO A 147 -4.85 20.94 8.27
N LYS A 148 -5.52 21.40 7.22
CA LYS A 148 -7.00 21.39 7.11
C LYS A 148 -7.51 20.07 6.52
N MET A 149 -6.77 19.45 5.62
CA MET A 149 -7.18 18.21 4.93
C MET A 149 -6.71 16.97 5.70
N LYS A 150 -7.49 16.56 6.71
CA LYS A 150 -7.24 15.38 7.54
C LYS A 150 -8.15 14.21 7.18
N SER A 151 -7.92 13.06 7.82
CA SER A 151 -8.75 11.85 7.65
C SER A 151 -8.83 11.47 6.17
N VAL A 152 -10.03 11.13 5.69
CA VAL A 152 -10.33 10.73 4.31
C VAL A 152 -9.86 11.75 3.25
N TRP A 153 -9.80 13.04 3.60
CA TRP A 153 -9.33 14.10 2.69
C TRP A 153 -7.81 14.21 2.57
N ALA A 154 -7.05 13.56 3.45
CA ALA A 154 -5.58 13.67 3.45
C ALA A 154 -4.95 13.12 2.16
N LYS A 155 -5.62 12.21 1.46
CA LYS A 155 -5.16 11.63 0.19
C LYS A 155 -4.97 12.67 -0.91
N VAL A 156 -5.81 13.71 -0.96
CA VAL A 156 -5.79 14.72 -2.04
C VAL A 156 -4.47 15.50 -2.11
N PRO A 157 -3.99 16.17 -1.04
CA PRO A 157 -2.69 16.84 -1.07
C PRO A 157 -1.51 15.87 -1.24
N ILE A 158 -1.63 14.62 -0.78
CA ILE A 158 -0.59 13.59 -0.97
C ILE A 158 -0.47 13.23 -2.45
N LEU A 159 -1.60 13.00 -3.14
CA LEU A 159 -1.63 12.69 -4.57
C LEU A 159 -0.97 13.79 -5.39
N ARG A 160 -1.30 15.05 -5.10
CA ARG A 160 -0.67 16.20 -5.77
C ARG A 160 0.84 16.20 -5.54
N ALA A 161 1.29 16.16 -4.29
CA ALA A 161 2.70 16.21 -3.97
C ALA A 161 3.48 15.04 -4.60
N ALA A 162 2.89 13.85 -4.64
CA ALA A 162 3.48 12.69 -5.27
C ALA A 162 3.64 12.86 -6.79
N MET A 163 2.66 13.45 -7.48
CA MET A 163 2.79 13.74 -8.91
C MET A 163 3.98 14.65 -9.21
N LEU A 164 4.22 15.70 -8.40
CA LEU A 164 5.38 16.57 -8.53
C LEU A 164 6.70 15.90 -8.16
N ALA A 165 6.69 15.05 -7.12
CA ALA A 165 7.88 14.34 -6.65
C ALA A 165 8.30 13.22 -7.60
N HIS A 166 7.36 12.70 -8.39
CA HIS A 166 7.55 11.57 -9.29
C HIS A 166 7.10 11.88 -10.73
N PRO A 167 7.74 12.85 -11.43
CA PRO A 167 7.43 13.14 -12.82
C PRO A 167 7.66 11.93 -13.75
N GLU A 168 8.45 10.94 -13.35
CA GLU A 168 8.67 9.68 -14.07
C GLU A 168 7.51 8.68 -13.99
N MET A 169 6.56 8.89 -13.08
CA MET A 169 5.43 7.99 -12.88
C MET A 169 4.30 8.37 -13.81
N ASP A 170 3.74 7.42 -14.57
CA ASP A 170 2.58 7.65 -15.42
C ASP A 170 1.27 7.62 -14.64
N TRP A 171 1.19 6.75 -13.63
CA TRP A 171 0.03 6.56 -12.77
C TRP A 171 0.42 6.61 -11.29
N ILE A 172 -0.42 7.28 -10.51
CA ILE A 172 -0.43 7.20 -9.07
C ILE A 172 -1.62 6.36 -8.65
N PHE A 173 -1.40 5.31 -7.87
CA PHE A 173 -2.44 4.42 -7.37
C PHE A 173 -2.62 4.62 -5.86
N TRP A 174 -3.64 5.39 -5.47
CA TRP A 174 -4.04 5.47 -4.07
C TRP A 174 -4.72 4.17 -3.63
N MET A 175 -4.31 3.64 -2.49
CA MET A 175 -4.92 2.50 -1.83
C MET A 175 -5.04 2.76 -0.33
N ASP A 176 -6.27 2.72 0.19
CA ASP A 176 -6.56 2.87 1.62
C ASP A 176 -5.81 1.79 2.45
N ALA A 177 -5.53 2.13 3.70
CA ALA A 177 -4.75 1.25 4.58
C ALA A 177 -5.42 -0.12 4.75
N ASP A 178 -6.75 -0.16 4.91
CA ASP A 178 -7.59 -1.33 5.10
C ASP A 178 -8.09 -1.98 3.79
N ALA A 179 -7.54 -1.58 2.64
CA ALA A 179 -7.67 -2.28 1.37
C ALA A 179 -6.50 -3.24 1.14
N ILE A 180 -6.80 -4.47 0.73
CA ILE A 180 -5.83 -5.57 0.63
C ILE A 180 -5.83 -6.12 -0.80
N PHE A 181 -4.65 -6.27 -1.40
CA PHE A 181 -4.51 -7.05 -2.62
C PHE A 181 -4.73 -8.52 -2.31
N THR A 182 -5.79 -9.10 -2.86
CA THR A 182 -6.16 -10.52 -2.64
C THR A 182 -5.99 -11.38 -3.89
N ASP A 183 -5.72 -10.77 -5.04
CA ASP A 183 -5.11 -11.43 -6.20
C ASP A 183 -3.71 -10.85 -6.43
N MET A 184 -2.68 -11.59 -5.99
CA MET A 184 -1.28 -11.18 -6.12
C MET A 184 -0.73 -11.39 -7.54
N GLU A 185 -1.46 -12.12 -8.38
CA GLU A 185 -1.10 -12.45 -9.77
C GLU A 185 -1.75 -11.48 -10.77
N PHE A 186 -2.86 -10.84 -10.41
CA PHE A 186 -3.54 -9.86 -11.26
C PHE A 186 -2.69 -8.60 -11.49
N LYS A 187 -2.57 -8.19 -12.76
CA LYS A 187 -1.91 -6.95 -13.18
C LYS A 187 -2.94 -5.99 -13.76
N ILE A 188 -2.91 -4.74 -13.31
CA ILE A 188 -3.83 -3.68 -13.73
C ILE A 188 -3.72 -3.49 -15.27
N PRO A 189 -4.84 -3.57 -16.02
CA PRO A 189 -4.81 -3.46 -17.48
C PRO A 189 -4.76 -1.99 -17.93
N LEU A 190 -3.67 -1.28 -17.65
CA LEU A 190 -3.55 0.19 -17.84
C LEU A 190 -3.86 0.67 -19.27
N GLU A 191 -3.63 -0.15 -20.29
CA GLU A 191 -3.98 0.16 -21.69
C GLU A 191 -5.49 0.38 -21.89
N ARG A 192 -6.34 -0.28 -21.09
CA ARG A 192 -7.80 -0.06 -21.06
C ARG A 192 -8.14 1.39 -20.75
N TYR A 193 -7.31 2.06 -19.96
CA TYR A 193 -7.55 3.40 -19.43
C TYR A 193 -6.79 4.49 -20.19
N LYS A 194 -6.24 4.19 -21.38
CA LYS A 194 -5.41 5.14 -22.15
C LYS A 194 -6.08 6.50 -22.41
N ASP A 195 -7.40 6.53 -22.59
CA ASP A 195 -8.17 7.75 -22.87
C ASP A 195 -8.70 8.45 -21.61
N HIS A 196 -8.41 7.90 -20.43
CA HIS A 196 -8.90 8.35 -19.12
C HIS A 196 -7.73 8.77 -18.22
N ASN A 197 -8.06 9.59 -17.21
CA ASN A 197 -7.08 10.16 -16.29
C ASN A 197 -7.38 9.83 -14.83
N LEU A 198 -8.60 9.38 -14.51
CA LEU A 198 -8.96 8.87 -13.19
C LEU A 198 -9.76 7.58 -13.37
N VAL A 199 -9.41 6.54 -12.61
CA VAL A 199 -10.12 5.26 -12.60
C VAL A 199 -10.54 4.96 -11.18
N VAL A 200 -11.82 4.67 -11.01
CA VAL A 200 -12.43 4.34 -9.73
C VAL A 200 -13.36 3.16 -9.91
N HIS A 201 -13.45 2.27 -8.92
CA HIS A 201 -14.46 1.22 -8.96
C HIS A 201 -15.85 1.82 -8.74
N GLY A 202 -16.86 1.32 -9.44
CA GLY A 202 -18.24 1.69 -9.16
C GLY A 202 -19.27 0.99 -10.02
N TRP A 203 -20.54 1.28 -9.76
CA TRP A 203 -21.67 0.62 -10.41
C TRP A 203 -22.52 1.66 -11.16
N PRO A 204 -22.53 1.68 -12.51
CA PRO A 204 -23.22 2.71 -13.28
C PRO A 204 -24.69 2.91 -12.91
N LYS A 205 -25.42 1.82 -12.64
CA LYS A 205 -26.80 1.89 -12.15
C LYS A 205 -26.91 2.67 -10.84
N MET A 206 -26.08 2.33 -9.85
CA MET A 206 -26.08 3.01 -8.55
C MET A 206 -25.66 4.47 -8.65
N ILE A 207 -24.80 4.82 -9.61
CA ILE A 207 -24.38 6.20 -9.84
C ILE A 207 -25.54 6.99 -10.47
N TYR A 208 -26.04 6.56 -11.63
CA TYR A 208 -26.88 7.40 -12.49
C TYR A 208 -28.38 7.25 -12.24
N GLU A 209 -28.82 6.10 -11.73
CA GLU A 209 -30.23 5.84 -11.40
C GLU A 209 -30.46 6.06 -9.91
N ASP A 210 -29.79 5.28 -9.07
CA ASP A 210 -30.06 5.29 -7.62
C ASP A 210 -29.47 6.54 -6.95
N LYS A 211 -28.38 7.10 -7.49
CA LYS A 211 -27.60 8.22 -6.92
C LYS A 211 -27.10 7.91 -5.52
N SER A 212 -26.60 6.70 -5.34
CA SER A 212 -26.08 6.24 -4.06
C SER A 212 -24.70 6.83 -3.76
N TRP A 213 -24.42 7.18 -2.51
CA TRP A 213 -23.10 7.67 -2.09
C TRP A 213 -22.02 6.58 -2.05
N VAL A 214 -22.43 5.32 -2.00
CA VAL A 214 -21.54 4.14 -2.09
C VAL A 214 -21.43 3.58 -3.51
N SER A 215 -21.94 4.31 -4.51
CA SER A 215 -21.93 3.88 -5.91
C SER A 215 -20.55 3.84 -6.57
N VAL A 216 -19.56 4.49 -5.95
CA VAL A 216 -18.13 4.37 -6.26
C VAL A 216 -17.32 4.20 -4.96
N ASN A 217 -16.08 3.75 -5.04
CA ASN A 217 -15.19 3.67 -3.88
C ASN A 217 -13.84 4.37 -4.10
N THR A 218 -13.55 5.39 -3.31
CA THR A 218 -12.31 6.19 -3.40
C THR A 218 -11.17 5.66 -2.51
N GLY A 219 -11.31 4.44 -2.00
CA GLY A 219 -10.24 3.73 -1.30
C GLY A 219 -9.29 2.99 -2.22
N ALA A 220 -9.60 2.89 -3.51
CA ALA A 220 -8.69 2.40 -4.54
C ALA A 220 -8.89 3.24 -5.81
N VAL A 221 -7.94 4.15 -6.10
CA VAL A 221 -8.06 5.12 -7.21
C VAL A 221 -6.76 5.20 -7.99
N LEU A 222 -6.82 4.99 -9.30
CA LEU A 222 -5.72 5.30 -10.21
C LEU A 222 -5.91 6.70 -10.76
N ILE A 223 -4.87 7.52 -10.72
CA ILE A 223 -4.90 8.87 -11.29
C ILE A 223 -3.63 9.10 -12.12
N ARG A 224 -3.81 9.56 -13.36
CA ARG A 224 -2.72 9.80 -14.31
C ARG A 224 -1.94 11.05 -13.93
N ASN A 225 -0.62 10.99 -13.96
CA ASN A 225 0.24 12.15 -13.69
C ASN A 225 0.21 13.13 -14.89
N CYS A 226 -0.75 14.04 -14.89
CA CYS A 226 -1.00 14.99 -15.99
C CYS A 226 -1.65 16.30 -15.50
N GLN A 227 -1.66 17.32 -16.35
CA GLN A 227 -2.23 18.64 -16.06
C GLN A 227 -3.71 18.53 -15.66
N TRP A 228 -4.49 17.69 -16.34
CA TRP A 228 -5.89 17.46 -16.01
C TRP A 228 -6.05 16.97 -14.56
N ALA A 229 -5.16 16.11 -14.09
CA ALA A 229 -5.25 15.55 -12.75
C ALA A 229 -4.90 16.60 -11.69
N MET A 230 -3.91 17.46 -11.95
CA MET A 230 -3.60 18.60 -11.07
C MET A 230 -4.82 19.50 -10.87
N GLU A 231 -5.48 19.88 -11.96
CA GLU A 231 -6.68 20.72 -11.90
C GLU A 231 -7.86 19.98 -11.25
N PHE A 232 -8.02 18.69 -11.54
CA PHE A 232 -9.06 17.87 -10.92
C PHE A 232 -8.90 17.79 -9.40
N LEU A 233 -7.66 17.62 -8.89
CA LEU A 233 -7.38 17.61 -7.45
C LEU A 233 -7.74 18.95 -6.80
N ASP A 234 -7.54 20.07 -7.49
CA ASP A 234 -7.96 21.39 -7.01
C ASP A 234 -9.49 21.47 -6.89
N VAL A 235 -10.25 21.06 -7.93
CA VAL A 235 -11.72 20.98 -7.90
C VAL A 235 -12.23 20.04 -6.80
N TRP A 236 -11.57 18.89 -6.63
CA TRP A 236 -11.96 17.93 -5.61
C TRP A 236 -11.73 18.47 -4.19
N ALA A 237 -10.60 19.16 -3.97
CA ALA A 237 -10.27 19.79 -2.70
C ALA A 237 -11.19 20.96 -2.32
N GLU A 238 -11.79 21.66 -3.29
CA GLU A 238 -12.80 22.71 -3.04
C GLU A 238 -14.06 22.17 -2.33
N MET A 239 -14.33 20.86 -2.45
CA MET A 239 -15.43 20.20 -1.73
C MET A 239 -15.01 19.69 -0.35
N GLY A 240 -13.73 19.78 0.00
CA GLY A 240 -13.17 19.36 1.28
C GLY A 240 -12.99 20.52 2.28
N PRO A 241 -12.42 20.24 3.47
CA PRO A 241 -12.26 21.23 4.55
C PRO A 241 -11.47 22.49 4.20
N ARG A 242 -10.74 22.48 3.08
CA ARG A 242 -10.00 23.61 2.55
C ARG A 242 -10.91 24.60 1.81
N GLY A 243 -11.98 24.11 1.20
CA GLY A 243 -12.92 24.93 0.44
C GLY A 243 -13.72 25.89 1.32
N PRO A 244 -14.00 27.12 0.85
CA PRO A 244 -14.76 28.10 1.63
C PRO A 244 -16.20 27.67 1.94
N ASN A 245 -16.74 26.72 1.15
CA ASN A 245 -18.12 26.27 1.23
C ASN A 245 -18.24 24.83 1.78
N TYR A 246 -17.29 24.35 2.58
CA TYR A 246 -17.24 22.96 3.03
C TYR A 246 -18.53 22.45 3.72
N GLU A 247 -19.12 23.26 4.61
CA GLU A 247 -20.39 22.91 5.28
C GLU A 247 -21.55 22.84 4.28
N GLU A 248 -21.59 23.76 3.33
CA GLU A 248 -22.60 23.80 2.28
C GLU A 248 -22.46 22.60 1.33
N TRP A 249 -21.23 22.20 0.99
CA TRP A 249 -20.99 20.96 0.25
C TRP A 249 -21.55 19.74 0.97
N GLY A 250 -21.44 19.66 2.30
CA GLY A 250 -22.10 18.62 3.08
C GLY A 250 -23.62 18.57 2.81
N ARG A 251 -24.29 19.73 2.77
CA ARG A 251 -25.74 19.84 2.49
C ARG A 251 -26.06 19.47 1.04
N ILE A 252 -25.28 19.98 0.07
CA ILE A 252 -25.44 19.70 -1.36
C ILE A 252 -25.30 18.20 -1.64
N LEU A 253 -24.31 17.54 -1.03
CA LEU A 253 -24.10 16.11 -1.23
C LEU A 253 -25.25 15.29 -0.65
N ARG A 254 -25.77 15.64 0.53
CA ARG A 254 -26.95 14.98 1.11
C ARG A 254 -28.23 15.21 0.32
N SER A 255 -28.39 16.37 -0.33
CA SER A 255 -29.57 16.63 -1.18
C SER A 255 -29.46 15.98 -2.56
N THR A 256 -28.23 15.70 -3.01
CA THR A 256 -27.97 15.09 -4.32
C THR A 256 -27.98 13.56 -4.27
N LEU A 257 -27.47 12.97 -3.19
CA LEU A 257 -27.28 11.52 -3.04
C LEU A 257 -28.34 10.92 -2.12
N SER A 258 -29.04 9.90 -2.61
CA SER A 258 -30.30 9.42 -2.03
C SER A 258 -30.18 8.82 -0.62
N ASP A 259 -29.03 8.21 -0.33
CA ASP A 259 -28.76 7.40 0.86
C ASP A 259 -27.59 7.96 1.69
N LYS A 260 -27.10 9.17 1.38
CA LYS A 260 -26.05 9.83 2.17
C LYS A 260 -26.63 10.39 3.46
N THR A 261 -26.30 9.76 4.58
CA THR A 261 -26.74 10.21 5.92
C THR A 261 -25.71 11.09 6.62
N PHE A 262 -24.41 10.94 6.32
CA PHE A 262 -23.35 11.69 6.99
C PHE A 262 -23.40 13.19 6.68
N PRO A 263 -23.29 14.06 7.71
CA PRO A 263 -23.50 15.50 7.55
C PRO A 263 -22.33 16.22 6.86
N ASN A 264 -21.13 15.66 6.92
CA ASN A 264 -19.95 16.30 6.37
C ASN A 264 -19.75 15.89 4.91
N SER A 265 -19.07 16.76 4.16
CA SER A 265 -18.57 16.43 2.84
C SER A 265 -17.39 15.46 2.96
N ASP A 266 -17.38 14.46 2.08
CA ASP A 266 -16.32 13.47 1.93
C ASP A 266 -15.94 13.34 0.45
N GLU A 267 -14.73 12.89 0.25
CA GLU A 267 -14.07 12.74 -1.03
C GLU A 267 -14.77 11.69 -1.93
N GLN A 268 -15.38 10.64 -1.36
CA GLN A 268 -16.15 9.66 -2.12
C GLN A 268 -17.43 10.27 -2.69
N SER A 269 -18.25 10.86 -1.81
CA SER A 269 -19.52 11.49 -2.17
C SER A 269 -19.32 12.64 -3.16
N SER A 270 -18.25 13.44 -2.99
CA SER A 270 -17.91 14.51 -3.93
C SER A 270 -17.50 13.97 -5.31
N LEU A 271 -16.84 12.82 -5.40
CA LEU A 271 -16.56 12.17 -6.68
C LEU A 271 -17.85 11.69 -7.37
N VAL A 272 -18.81 11.12 -6.62
CA VAL A 272 -20.14 10.78 -7.16
C VAL A 272 -20.86 12.03 -7.67
N TYR A 273 -20.80 13.13 -6.91
CA TYR A 273 -21.36 14.41 -7.35
C TYR A 273 -20.72 14.90 -8.65
N LEU A 274 -19.40 14.82 -8.79
CA LEU A 274 -18.69 15.20 -10.01
C LEU A 274 -19.09 14.33 -11.20
N LEU A 275 -19.32 13.03 -11.00
CA LEU A 275 -19.84 12.13 -12.03
C LEU A 275 -21.27 12.48 -12.47
N LEU A 276 -22.10 12.98 -11.56
CA LEU A 276 -23.50 13.34 -11.83
C LEU A 276 -23.68 14.75 -12.39
N LYS A 277 -22.95 15.72 -11.83
CA LYS A 277 -23.18 17.16 -11.98
C LYS A 277 -21.96 17.93 -12.45
N GLY A 278 -20.77 17.32 -12.42
CA GLY A 278 -19.54 17.96 -12.87
C GLY A 278 -19.55 18.32 -14.35
N GLU A 279 -18.71 19.27 -14.72
CA GLU A 279 -18.50 19.65 -16.12
C GLU A 279 -18.06 18.45 -16.97
N LYS A 280 -18.39 18.48 -18.27
CA LYS A 280 -18.04 17.40 -19.21
C LYS A 280 -16.52 17.12 -19.25
N LYS A 281 -15.68 18.15 -19.08
CA LYS A 281 -14.22 17.99 -19.04
C LYS A 281 -13.73 17.07 -17.92
N TRP A 282 -14.46 17.00 -16.80
CA TRP A 282 -14.15 16.09 -15.69
C TRP A 282 -14.75 14.71 -15.95
N ARG A 283 -16.06 14.67 -16.21
CA ARG A 283 -16.80 13.41 -16.37
C ARG A 283 -16.25 12.51 -17.47
N ASN A 284 -15.86 13.10 -18.61
CA ASN A 284 -15.36 12.33 -19.75
C ASN A 284 -13.97 11.70 -19.53
N LYS A 285 -13.28 12.06 -18.44
CA LYS A 285 -11.93 11.55 -18.12
C LYS A 285 -11.91 10.65 -16.90
N ILE A 286 -13.05 10.47 -16.22
CA ILE A 286 -13.23 9.50 -15.15
C ILE A 286 -13.77 8.20 -15.73
N TYR A 287 -13.04 7.11 -15.55
CA TYR A 287 -13.48 5.75 -15.87
C TYR A 287 -14.06 5.09 -14.64
N VAL A 288 -15.29 4.57 -14.75
CA VAL A 288 -15.94 3.76 -13.71
C VAL A 288 -15.70 2.29 -14.04
N GLU A 289 -14.76 1.66 -13.32
CA GLU A 289 -14.40 0.25 -13.50
C GLU A 289 -15.37 -0.67 -12.77
N ASN A 290 -15.91 -1.66 -13.48
CA ASN A 290 -16.88 -2.62 -12.97
C ASN A 290 -16.67 -4.06 -13.51
N GLU A 291 -15.63 -4.30 -14.30
CA GLU A 291 -15.31 -5.63 -14.84
C GLU A 291 -14.41 -6.45 -13.90
N TYR A 292 -13.72 -5.80 -12.97
CA TYR A 292 -13.01 -6.45 -11.87
C TYR A 292 -13.10 -5.62 -10.60
N LEU A 293 -12.81 -6.26 -9.47
CA LEU A 293 -12.89 -5.66 -8.13
C LEU A 293 -11.65 -4.79 -7.84
N LEU A 294 -11.54 -3.64 -8.54
CA LEU A 294 -10.59 -2.58 -8.16
C LEU A 294 -10.84 -2.11 -6.72
N HIS A 295 -12.10 -2.16 -6.29
CA HIS A 295 -12.53 -2.24 -4.92
C HIS A 295 -13.51 -3.42 -4.82
N GLY A 296 -13.42 -4.19 -3.73
CA GLY A 296 -14.36 -5.26 -3.44
C GLY A 296 -14.79 -5.21 -1.98
N TYR A 297 -16.10 -5.12 -1.75
CA TYR A 297 -16.66 -5.07 -0.41
C TYR A 297 -16.42 -6.38 0.33
N TRP A 298 -15.78 -6.31 1.50
CA TRP A 298 -15.24 -7.49 2.17
C TRP A 298 -16.28 -8.55 2.53
N LEU A 299 -17.50 -8.15 2.94
CA LEU A 299 -18.57 -9.09 3.32
C LEU A 299 -18.94 -10.06 2.20
N ASP A 300 -18.94 -9.58 0.95
CA ASP A 300 -19.29 -10.40 -0.23
C ASP A 300 -18.16 -11.37 -0.63
N ILE A 301 -16.98 -11.20 -0.05
CA ILE A 301 -15.74 -11.83 -0.50
C ILE A 301 -15.21 -12.87 0.49
N VAL A 302 -15.07 -12.50 1.77
CA VAL A 302 -14.26 -13.26 2.74
C VAL A 302 -14.76 -14.69 2.98
N GLY A 303 -16.06 -14.92 2.82
CA GLY A 303 -16.68 -16.24 2.93
C GLY A 303 -16.27 -17.20 1.80
N ASN A 304 -15.85 -16.68 0.64
CA ASN A 304 -15.61 -17.46 -0.57
C ASN A 304 -14.14 -17.90 -0.73
N PHE A 305 -13.21 -17.44 0.10
CA PHE A 305 -11.77 -17.71 -0.07
C PHE A 305 -11.42 -19.20 -0.11
N ASP A 306 -12.06 -20.03 0.72
CA ASP A 306 -11.80 -21.47 0.75
C ASP A 306 -12.28 -22.16 -0.54
N GLU A 307 -13.42 -21.74 -1.09
CA GLU A 307 -13.93 -22.24 -2.36
C GLU A 307 -13.05 -21.79 -3.52
N ILE A 308 -12.65 -20.52 -3.56
CA ILE A 308 -11.74 -19.99 -4.59
C ILE A 308 -10.41 -20.77 -4.54
N THR A 309 -9.85 -20.99 -3.35
CA THR A 309 -8.62 -21.77 -3.18
C THR A 309 -8.77 -23.17 -3.79
N ARG A 310 -9.86 -23.89 -3.48
CA ARG A 310 -10.13 -25.22 -4.04
C ARG A 310 -10.23 -25.19 -5.57
N LYS A 311 -10.95 -24.23 -6.14
CA LYS A 311 -11.10 -24.13 -7.61
C LYS A 311 -9.77 -23.88 -8.32
N TYR A 312 -8.91 -23.03 -7.76
CA TYR A 312 -7.56 -22.82 -8.29
C TYR A 312 -6.70 -24.08 -8.18
N GLU A 313 -6.78 -24.81 -7.06
CA GLU A 313 -6.04 -26.06 -6.91
C GLU A 313 -6.54 -27.15 -7.85
N ASP A 314 -7.85 -27.30 -8.03
CA ASP A 314 -8.44 -28.25 -8.99
C ASP A 314 -8.04 -27.92 -10.43
N MET A 315 -7.98 -26.64 -10.78
CA MET A 315 -7.46 -26.18 -12.06
C MET A 315 -5.97 -26.54 -12.23
N GLU A 316 -5.14 -26.25 -11.22
CA GLU A 316 -3.70 -26.57 -11.24
C GLU A 316 -3.45 -28.09 -11.31
N ARG A 317 -4.29 -28.93 -10.70
CA ARG A 317 -4.19 -30.40 -10.80
C ARG A 317 -4.38 -30.93 -12.22
N ARG A 318 -5.19 -30.27 -13.03
CA ARG A 318 -5.52 -30.72 -14.40
C ARG A 318 -4.40 -30.49 -15.41
N ASP A 319 -3.45 -29.60 -15.10
CA ASP A 319 -2.37 -29.26 -16.01
C ASP A 319 -1.04 -29.11 -15.28
N VAL A 320 -0.10 -30.02 -15.56
CA VAL A 320 1.26 -30.02 -14.98
C VAL A 320 2.02 -28.72 -15.24
N ARG A 321 1.72 -27.99 -16.32
CA ARG A 321 2.36 -26.71 -16.63
C ARG A 321 2.06 -25.65 -15.58
N LEU A 322 0.86 -25.69 -14.98
CA LEU A 322 0.42 -24.74 -13.95
C LEU A 322 1.05 -25.04 -12.57
N ARG A 323 1.63 -26.22 -12.38
CA ARG A 323 2.26 -26.67 -11.13
C ARG A 323 3.77 -26.44 -11.11
N ARG A 324 4.33 -26.02 -12.24
CA ARG A 324 5.77 -25.79 -12.38
C ARG A 324 6.23 -24.66 -11.44
N ARG A 325 7.16 -25.01 -10.54
CA ARG A 325 7.90 -24.04 -9.73
C ARG A 325 8.68 -23.07 -10.61
N HIS A 326 8.69 -21.81 -10.22
CA HIS A 326 9.35 -20.74 -10.96
C HIS A 326 9.87 -19.68 -9.99
N ALA A 327 10.81 -18.85 -10.47
CA ALA A 327 11.29 -17.71 -9.70
C ALA A 327 10.25 -16.58 -9.68
N GLU A 328 10.16 -15.84 -8.58
CA GLU A 328 9.24 -14.68 -8.48
C GLU A 328 9.47 -13.65 -9.60
N ALA A 329 10.73 -13.52 -10.07
CA ALA A 329 11.10 -12.63 -11.18
C ALA A 329 10.41 -12.94 -12.53
N VAL A 330 9.81 -14.13 -12.70
CA VAL A 330 9.05 -14.52 -13.89
C VAL A 330 7.56 -14.72 -13.61
N ASN A 331 7.08 -14.28 -12.44
CA ASN A 331 5.71 -14.50 -11.97
C ASN A 331 4.64 -13.99 -12.95
N GLU A 332 4.85 -12.81 -13.57
CA GLU A 332 3.89 -12.24 -14.53
C GLU A 332 3.57 -13.17 -15.70
N GLY A 333 4.58 -13.87 -16.25
CA GLY A 333 4.37 -14.81 -17.35
C GLY A 333 3.55 -16.02 -16.94
N TYR A 334 3.80 -16.55 -15.73
CA TYR A 334 3.04 -17.68 -15.19
C TYR A 334 1.61 -17.28 -14.79
N ALA A 335 1.44 -16.09 -14.21
CA ALA A 335 0.14 -15.51 -13.92
C ALA A 335 -0.71 -15.33 -15.18
N ALA A 336 -0.11 -14.84 -16.27
CA ALA A 336 -0.79 -14.68 -17.55
C ALA A 336 -1.23 -16.02 -18.15
N GLU A 337 -0.38 -17.05 -18.09
CA GLU A 337 -0.74 -18.39 -18.55
C GLU A 337 -1.84 -19.00 -17.68
N LYS A 338 -1.71 -18.93 -16.34
CA LYS A 338 -2.73 -19.40 -15.39
C LYS A 338 -4.07 -18.71 -15.62
N GLY A 339 -4.06 -17.41 -15.87
CA GLY A 339 -5.23 -16.60 -16.13
C GLY A 339 -6.09 -17.07 -17.31
N ARG A 340 -5.53 -17.85 -18.26
CA ARG A 340 -6.27 -18.45 -19.39
C ARG A 340 -7.16 -19.61 -18.98
N TYR A 341 -6.90 -20.24 -17.84
CA TYR A 341 -7.66 -21.38 -17.32
C TYR A 341 -8.70 -20.95 -16.28
N VAL A 342 -8.59 -19.73 -15.75
CA VAL A 342 -9.51 -19.19 -14.76
C VAL A 342 -10.84 -18.85 -15.43
N GLY A 343 -11.89 -19.56 -15.03
CA GLY A 343 -13.24 -19.32 -15.53
C GLY A 343 -13.89 -18.08 -14.92
N GLU A 344 -14.92 -17.59 -15.61
CA GLU A 344 -15.76 -16.50 -15.11
C GLU A 344 -16.51 -16.93 -13.84
N GLY A 345 -16.67 -16.01 -12.90
CA GLY A 345 -17.43 -16.22 -11.65
C GLY A 345 -16.67 -16.87 -10.49
N TRP A 346 -15.39 -17.25 -10.65
CA TRP A 346 -14.57 -17.73 -9.53
C TRP A 346 -13.12 -17.23 -9.53
N ARG A 347 -12.84 -16.21 -10.34
CA ARG A 347 -11.59 -15.46 -10.29
C ARG A 347 -11.38 -14.87 -8.89
N ARG A 348 -10.12 -14.76 -8.46
CA ARG A 348 -9.83 -14.12 -7.18
C ARG A 348 -10.26 -12.64 -7.25
N PRO A 349 -10.83 -12.09 -6.18
CA PRO A 349 -11.03 -10.65 -6.08
C PRO A 349 -9.68 -9.96 -6.13
N PHE A 350 -9.55 -8.88 -6.91
CA PHE A 350 -8.29 -8.15 -6.98
C PHE A 350 -8.01 -7.42 -5.66
N VAL A 351 -8.99 -6.64 -5.18
CA VAL A 351 -8.93 -5.94 -3.90
C VAL A 351 -10.07 -6.40 -3.01
N THR A 352 -9.76 -6.66 -1.74
CA THR A 352 -10.74 -6.82 -0.66
C THR A 352 -10.58 -5.66 0.31
N HIS A 353 -11.62 -4.83 0.44
CA HIS A 353 -11.57 -3.58 1.18
C HIS A 353 -12.51 -3.64 2.39
N PHE A 354 -11.95 -3.47 3.58
CA PHE A 354 -12.63 -3.57 4.88
C PHE A 354 -13.32 -2.28 5.30
N THR A 355 -14.05 -1.65 4.37
CA THR A 355 -14.77 -0.40 4.59
C THR A 355 -15.67 -0.49 5.82
N GLY A 356 -15.46 0.40 6.78
CA GLY A 356 -16.21 0.47 8.03
C GLY A 356 -15.66 -0.42 9.15
N CYS A 357 -14.63 -1.23 8.94
CA CYS A 357 -14.02 -2.02 10.03
C CYS A 357 -13.12 -1.18 10.94
N GLN A 358 -12.56 -0.07 10.43
CA GLN A 358 -11.76 0.90 11.17
C GLN A 358 -10.73 0.26 12.14
N PRO A 359 -9.78 -0.56 11.64
CA PRO A 359 -8.84 -1.34 12.45
C PRO A 359 -8.08 -0.52 13.51
N CYS A 360 -7.83 0.75 13.19
CA CYS A 360 -7.03 1.62 14.00
C CYS A 360 -7.79 2.34 15.13
N SER A 361 -9.02 2.80 14.87
CA SER A 361 -9.86 3.38 15.93
C SER A 361 -10.46 2.29 16.82
N GLY A 362 -10.84 1.16 16.23
CA GLY A 362 -11.68 0.14 16.87
C GLY A 362 -13.17 0.46 16.82
N ASP A 363 -13.55 1.58 16.20
CA ASP A 363 -14.93 2.04 16.09
C ASP A 363 -15.58 1.45 14.82
N ASN A 364 -15.66 0.13 14.72
CA ASN A 364 -16.22 -0.54 13.54
C ASN A 364 -17.72 -0.24 13.38
N ASN A 365 -18.23 -0.35 12.15
CA ASN A 365 -19.66 -0.23 11.86
C ASN A 365 -20.43 -1.21 12.78
N PRO A 366 -21.42 -0.73 13.55
CA PRO A 366 -22.19 -1.57 14.48
C PRO A 366 -22.99 -2.69 13.79
N GLU A 367 -23.19 -2.60 12.48
CA GLU A 367 -23.78 -3.70 11.68
C GLU A 367 -22.85 -4.92 11.56
N TYR A 368 -21.55 -4.76 11.83
CA TYR A 368 -20.59 -5.85 11.79
C TYR A 368 -20.52 -6.55 13.16
N GLU A 369 -20.85 -7.83 13.17
CA GLU A 369 -20.98 -8.61 14.39
C GLU A 369 -19.61 -9.00 14.98
N GLY A 370 -19.45 -8.86 16.29
CA GLY A 370 -18.34 -9.43 17.06
C GLY A 370 -16.95 -9.09 16.52
N ASP A 371 -16.15 -10.13 16.26
CA ASP A 371 -14.79 -10.03 15.74
C ASP A 371 -14.71 -10.28 14.21
N SER A 372 -15.85 -10.23 13.50
CA SER A 372 -15.95 -10.54 12.07
C SER A 372 -14.99 -9.75 11.20
N CYS A 373 -14.81 -8.45 11.47
CA CYS A 373 -13.82 -7.63 10.78
C CYS A 373 -12.39 -8.17 10.97
N TRP A 374 -12.03 -8.61 12.17
CA TRP A 374 -10.65 -9.02 12.51
C TRP A 374 -10.35 -10.36 11.86
N VAL A 375 -11.27 -11.31 12.03
CA VAL A 375 -11.20 -12.62 11.38
C VAL A 375 -11.17 -12.46 9.86
N GLY A 376 -12.01 -11.58 9.30
CA GLY A 376 -12.03 -11.28 7.87
C GLY A 376 -10.70 -10.73 7.37
N MET A 377 -10.13 -9.73 8.05
CA MET A 377 -8.84 -9.12 7.68
C MET A 377 -7.70 -10.14 7.74
N GLU A 378 -7.65 -10.98 8.78
CA GLU A 378 -6.66 -12.05 8.89
C GLU A 378 -6.78 -13.06 7.76
N ARG A 379 -8.02 -13.50 7.45
CA ARG A 379 -8.29 -14.43 6.35
C ARG A 379 -7.87 -13.84 5.00
N ALA A 380 -8.19 -12.58 4.72
CA ALA A 380 -7.81 -11.91 3.48
C ALA A 380 -6.29 -11.77 3.34
N LEU A 381 -5.60 -11.36 4.42
CA LEU A 381 -4.15 -11.28 4.44
C LEU A 381 -3.50 -12.65 4.22
N ASN A 382 -4.00 -13.70 4.88
CA ASN A 382 -3.46 -15.05 4.73
C ASN A 382 -3.76 -15.64 3.34
N PHE A 383 -4.92 -15.34 2.77
CA PHE A 383 -5.29 -15.72 1.41
C PHE A 383 -4.35 -15.11 0.36
N ALA A 384 -4.00 -13.83 0.52
CA ALA A 384 -3.01 -13.16 -0.32
C ALA A 384 -1.59 -13.68 -0.07
N ASP A 385 -1.18 -13.80 1.19
CA ASP A 385 0.17 -14.24 1.60
C ASP A 385 0.45 -15.68 1.14
N ASN A 386 -0.56 -16.56 1.08
CA ASN A 386 -0.41 -17.90 0.51
C ASN A 386 0.02 -17.89 -0.97
N GLN A 387 -0.37 -16.88 -1.75
CA GLN A 387 0.08 -16.74 -3.14
C GLN A 387 1.56 -16.36 -3.20
N VAL A 388 2.01 -15.52 -2.26
CA VAL A 388 3.43 -15.14 -2.11
C VAL A 388 4.26 -16.34 -1.62
N LEU A 389 3.86 -16.96 -0.51
CA LEU A 389 4.57 -18.06 0.14
C LEU A 389 4.74 -19.29 -0.76
N ARG A 390 3.82 -19.52 -1.71
CA ARG A 390 3.93 -20.60 -2.70
C ARG A 390 5.22 -20.50 -3.52
N ASN A 391 5.69 -19.29 -3.84
CA ASN A 391 6.98 -19.08 -4.53
C ASN A 391 8.20 -19.44 -3.67
N TYR A 392 8.03 -19.45 -2.35
CA TYR A 392 9.03 -19.89 -1.38
C TYR A 392 8.86 -21.37 -0.98
N GLY A 393 7.89 -22.07 -1.58
CA GLY A 393 7.64 -23.48 -1.30
C GLY A 393 6.87 -23.75 -0.01
N PHE A 394 6.10 -22.76 0.48
CA PHE A 394 5.29 -22.89 1.69
C PHE A 394 3.83 -22.51 1.45
N VAL A 395 2.94 -23.04 2.29
CA VAL A 395 1.53 -22.63 2.34
C VAL A 395 1.01 -22.80 3.75
N ARG A 396 0.01 -21.99 4.14
CA ARG A 396 -0.75 -22.23 5.37
C ARG A 396 -1.71 -23.42 5.19
N PRO A 397 -2.03 -24.18 6.25
CA PRO A 397 -3.03 -25.25 6.17
C PRO A 397 -4.43 -24.74 5.78
N ASP A 398 -4.80 -23.56 6.27
CA ASP A 398 -6.05 -22.87 6.02
C ASP A 398 -5.85 -21.35 6.18
N VAL A 399 -6.80 -20.56 5.67
CA VAL A 399 -6.71 -19.08 5.72
C VAL A 399 -6.96 -18.49 7.11
N GLY A 400 -7.48 -19.25 8.08
CA GLY A 400 -7.58 -18.83 9.48
C GLY A 400 -6.27 -18.99 10.25
N ASN A 401 -5.30 -19.73 9.72
CA ASN A 401 -4.05 -20.02 10.43
C ASN A 401 -3.04 -18.87 10.34
N ALA A 402 -2.86 -18.14 11.44
CA ALA A 402 -2.03 -16.93 11.50
C ALA A 402 -0.51 -17.17 11.45
N SER A 403 0.01 -18.31 11.90
CA SER A 403 1.46 -18.47 12.15
C SER A 403 2.10 -19.72 11.53
N HIS A 404 1.36 -20.81 11.35
CA HIS A 404 1.94 -22.07 10.90
C HIS A 404 1.88 -22.21 9.38
N VAL A 405 3.02 -22.54 8.79
CA VAL A 405 3.14 -22.91 7.38
C VAL A 405 3.68 -24.32 7.25
N ARG A 406 3.30 -25.02 6.18
CA ARG A 406 3.84 -26.33 5.81
C ARG A 406 4.60 -26.22 4.48
N PRO A 407 5.68 -27.00 4.30
CA PRO A 407 6.35 -27.09 3.02
C PRO A 407 5.42 -27.71 1.96
N LEU A 408 5.54 -27.26 0.73
CA LEU A 408 4.83 -27.79 -0.42
C LEU A 408 5.62 -28.95 -1.06
N PRO A 409 4.95 -30.06 -1.43
CA PRO A 409 5.58 -31.11 -2.23
C PRO A 409 6.02 -30.56 -3.60
N PHE A 410 6.91 -31.29 -4.29
CA PHE A 410 7.52 -30.84 -5.55
C PHE A 410 6.48 -30.37 -6.58
N ASP A 411 5.40 -31.15 -6.74
CA ASP A 411 4.41 -31.02 -7.80
C ASP A 411 3.02 -30.62 -7.27
N TYR A 412 2.96 -29.89 -6.15
CA TYR A 412 1.72 -29.40 -5.55
C TYR A 412 0.87 -28.58 -6.54
N PRO A 413 -0.48 -28.67 -6.53
CA PRO A 413 -1.35 -29.53 -5.69
C PRO A 413 -1.57 -30.94 -6.26
N GLY A 414 -0.65 -31.43 -7.08
CA GLY A 414 -0.65 -32.79 -7.60
C GLY A 414 -0.75 -33.86 -6.52
N THR A 415 -1.52 -34.89 -6.83
CA THR A 415 -1.38 -36.19 -6.18
C THR A 415 -0.21 -36.88 -6.88
N GLY A 416 0.96 -36.89 -6.24
CA GLY A 416 2.16 -37.54 -6.79
C GLY A 416 1.93 -39.00 -7.16
#